data_AF-A0A7S2YX32-F1
#
_entry.id   AF-A0A7S2YX32-F1
#
_cell.length_a   1.000
_cell.length_b   1.000
_cell.length_c   1.000
_cell.angle_alpha   90.00
_cell.angle_beta   90.00
_cell.angle_gamma   90.00
#
_symmetry.space_group_name_H-M   'P 1'
#
loop_
_entity.id
_entity.type
_entity.pdbx_description
1 polymer ?
#
loop_
_entity_poly.entity_id
_entity_poly.type
_entity_poly.pdbx_seq_one_letter_code
_entity_poly.pdbx_strand_id
1 'polypeptide(L)'
;LAYTLSQSGAKVGIFDADVYGPSLPIMVSPEYSKSKLEMDQETKEITPVEYEGVKLVSFGFTTEGSAMMRGPMASGLVNQLLTTSKWGDLDYLLLDLPPGTGDIHLTI
;
A
#
# COMPACT_ATOMS: atom_id res chain seq x y z
N LEU A 1 6.75 -13.09 -5.07
CA LEU A 1 6.53 -12.61 -6.45
C LEU A 1 7.15 -11.23 -6.68
N ALA A 2 6.70 -10.18 -5.99
CA ALA A 2 7.21 -8.81 -6.17
C ALA A 2 8.74 -8.70 -6.10
N TYR A 3 9.37 -9.26 -5.07
CA TYR A 3 10.84 -9.25 -4.95
C TYR A 3 11.54 -10.05 -6.06
N THR A 4 10.93 -11.13 -6.55
CA THR A 4 11.47 -11.89 -7.69
C THR A 4 11.43 -11.06 -8.98
N LEU A 5 10.33 -10.32 -9.21
CA LEU A 5 10.22 -9.40 -10.35
C LEU A 5 11.23 -8.25 -10.22
N SER A 6 11.39 -7.69 -9.03
CA SER A 6 12.40 -6.65 -8.75
C SER A 6 13.83 -7.16 -9.00
N GLN A 7 14.18 -8.36 -8.50
CA GLN A 7 15.46 -9.00 -8.76
C GLN A 7 15.72 -9.30 -10.24
N SER A 8 14.67 -9.42 -11.06
CA SER A 8 14.80 -9.55 -12.52
C SER A 8 15.05 -8.23 -13.25
N GLY A 9 15.09 -7.10 -12.53
CA GLY A 9 15.37 -5.77 -13.06
C GLY A 9 14.14 -4.89 -13.28
N ALA A 10 12.93 -5.37 -12.93
CA ALA A 10 11.70 -4.60 -13.08
C ALA A 10 11.51 -3.59 -11.95
N LYS A 11 10.90 -2.44 -12.25
CA LYS A 11 10.42 -1.48 -11.25
C LYS A 11 9.09 -1.96 -10.68
N VAL A 12 9.05 -2.28 -9.39
CA VAL A 12 7.90 -2.96 -8.77
C VAL A 12 7.35 -2.17 -7.59
N GLY A 13 6.03 -2.06 -7.55
CA GLY A 13 5.26 -1.63 -6.38
C GLY A 13 4.36 -2.73 -5.86
N ILE A 14 4.08 -2.71 -4.55
CA ILE A 14 3.02 -3.49 -3.91
C ILE A 14 2.07 -2.51 -3.21
N PHE A 15 0.79 -2.64 -3.51
CA PHE A 15 -0.29 -1.93 -2.84
C PHE A 15 -1.15 -2.95 -2.08
N ASP A 16 -1.19 -2.81 -0.76
CA ASP A 16 -2.00 -3.61 0.13
C ASP A 16 -3.33 -2.91 0.40
N ALA A 17 -4.38 -3.45 -0.21
CA ALA A 17 -5.75 -2.98 -0.10
C ALA A 17 -6.49 -3.65 1.07
N ASP A 18 -5.87 -4.59 1.80
CA ASP A 18 -6.46 -5.20 2.99
C ASP A 18 -6.30 -4.28 4.20
N VAL A 19 -7.25 -3.37 4.37
CA VAL A 19 -7.27 -2.43 5.51
C VAL A 19 -7.58 -3.12 6.85
N TYR A 20 -8.14 -4.33 6.84
CA TYR A 20 -8.58 -5.02 8.05
C TYR A 20 -7.49 -5.92 8.63
N GLY A 21 -6.64 -6.47 7.76
CA GLY A 21 -5.50 -7.30 8.13
C GLY A 21 -4.27 -6.98 7.29
N PRO A 22 -3.74 -5.74 7.32
CA PRO A 22 -2.63 -5.36 6.46
C PRO A 22 -1.40 -6.20 6.76
N SER A 23 -0.83 -6.80 5.72
CA SER A 23 0.24 -7.79 5.84
C SER A 23 1.63 -7.22 5.52
N LEU A 24 1.70 -6.12 4.77
CA LEU A 24 3.00 -5.58 4.34
C LEU A 24 3.92 -5.12 5.48
N PRO A 25 3.45 -4.42 6.53
CA PRO A 25 4.34 -3.99 7.61
C PRO A 25 5.00 -5.15 8.35
N ILE A 26 4.37 -6.33 8.40
CA ILE A 26 4.94 -7.51 9.07
C ILE A 26 5.86 -8.33 8.16
N MET A 27 5.84 -8.10 6.85
CA MET A 27 6.67 -8.81 5.86
C MET A 27 8.03 -8.15 5.60
N VAL A 28 8.26 -6.97 6.15
CA VAL A 28 9.53 -6.23 6.05
C VAL A 28 10.37 -6.37 7.32
N SER A 29 11.60 -5.87 7.31
CA SER A 29 12.45 -5.92 8.51
C SER A 29 11.85 -5.10 9.67
N PRO A 30 12.20 -5.39 10.94
CA PRO A 30 11.64 -4.71 12.12
C PRO A 30 11.87 -3.19 12.17
N GLU A 31 12.83 -2.68 11.41
CA GLU A 31 13.07 -1.24 11.25
C GLU A 31 12.01 -0.62 10.34
N TYR A 32 11.75 -1.25 9.20
CA TYR A 32 10.77 -0.80 8.21
C TYR A 32 9.33 -1.09 8.60
N SER A 33 9.08 -2.07 9.48
CA SER A 33 7.73 -2.35 9.98
C SER A 33 7.12 -1.19 10.77
N LYS A 34 7.97 -0.27 11.25
CA LYS A 34 7.59 0.96 11.96
C LYS A 34 7.55 2.18 11.05
N SER A 35 7.89 2.03 9.77
CA SER A 35 7.80 3.13 8.80
C SER A 35 6.39 3.65 8.72
N LYS A 36 6.27 4.94 8.43
CA LYS A 36 4.99 5.60 8.24
C LYS A 36 4.91 6.14 6.83
N LEU A 37 3.71 6.13 6.25
CA LEU A 37 3.47 6.86 5.02
C LEU A 37 3.65 8.36 5.29
N GLU A 38 4.48 9.00 4.47
CA GLU A 38 4.70 10.44 4.51
C GLU A 38 3.89 11.08 3.38
N MET A 39 3.14 12.14 3.71
CA MET A 39 2.38 12.92 2.74
C MET A 39 3.07 14.26 2.51
N ASP A 40 3.34 14.57 1.26
CA ASP A 40 3.83 15.89 0.85
C ASP A 40 2.76 16.96 1.16
N GLN A 41 3.16 18.03 1.83
CA GLN A 41 2.19 19.05 2.27
C GLN A 41 1.67 19.92 1.13
N GLU A 42 2.44 20.09 0.05
CA GLU A 42 2.10 20.90 -1.11
C GLU A 42 1.32 20.09 -2.14
N THR A 43 1.85 18.93 -2.55
CA THR A 43 1.25 18.12 -3.61
C THR A 43 0.15 17.18 -3.11
N LYS A 44 0.08 16.93 -1.80
CA LYS A 44 -0.78 15.92 -1.16
C LYS A 44 -0.49 14.49 -1.63
N GLU A 45 0.66 14.26 -2.26
CA GLU A 45 1.09 12.94 -2.68
C GLU A 45 1.68 12.16 -1.52
N ILE A 46 1.50 10.84 -1.55
CA ILE A 46 2.05 9.93 -0.55
C ILE A 46 3.36 9.37 -1.08
N THR A 47 4.41 9.43 -0.28
CA THR A 47 5.69 8.76 -0.57
C THR A 47 5.61 7.30 -0.13
N PRO A 48 5.74 6.33 -1.05
CA PRO A 48 5.75 4.92 -0.69
C PRO A 48 6.94 4.58 0.22
N VAL A 49 6.74 3.65 1.14
CA VAL A 49 7.86 3.03 1.86
C VAL A 49 8.66 2.19 0.86
N GLU A 50 9.98 2.26 0.88
CA GLU A 50 10.81 1.44 -0.02
C GLU A 50 11.58 0.40 0.77
N TYR A 51 11.45 -0.87 0.38
CA TYR A 51 12.17 -1.99 1.01
C TYR A 51 12.71 -2.92 -0.08
N GLU A 52 14.01 -3.20 -0.04
CA GLU A 52 14.71 -4.05 -1.03
C GLU A 52 14.40 -3.68 -2.50
N GLY A 53 14.33 -2.37 -2.79
CA GLY A 53 14.04 -1.85 -4.13
C GLY A 53 12.59 -2.03 -4.60
N VAL A 54 11.67 -2.35 -3.69
CA VAL A 54 10.23 -2.45 -3.95
C VAL A 54 9.49 -1.35 -3.19
N LYS A 55 8.61 -0.64 -3.88
CA LYS A 55 7.74 0.39 -3.27
C LYS A 55 6.54 -0.27 -2.61
N LEU A 56 6.23 0.13 -1.40
CA LEU A 56 5.20 -0.45 -0.56
C LEU A 56 4.24 0.64 -0.08
N VAL A 57 2.95 0.41 -0.29
CA VAL A 57 1.88 1.22 0.30
C VAL A 57 0.87 0.27 0.91
N SER A 58 0.57 0.49 2.18
CA SER A 58 -0.41 -0.28 2.94
C SER A 58 -1.06 0.64 3.95
N PHE A 59 -2.33 0.40 4.25
CA PHE A 59 -2.99 1.03 5.40
C PHE A 59 -2.23 0.77 6.71
N GLY A 60 -1.54 -0.38 6.82
CA GLY A 60 -0.75 -0.73 8.00
C GLY A 60 0.47 0.16 8.25
N PHE A 61 0.87 1.00 7.29
CA PHE A 61 1.89 2.05 7.47
C PHE A 61 1.28 3.41 7.85
N THR A 62 -0.04 3.52 7.99
CA THR A 62 -0.69 4.75 8.45
C THR A 62 -0.69 4.81 9.98
N THR A 63 -0.88 6.01 10.54
CA THR A 63 -1.15 6.18 11.98
C THR A 63 -2.63 5.98 12.33
N GLU A 64 -3.48 5.66 11.36
CA GLU A 64 -4.91 5.52 11.57
C GLU A 64 -5.25 4.12 12.12
N GLY A 65 -6.19 4.06 13.06
CA GLY A 65 -6.62 2.79 13.66
C GLY A 65 -7.65 2.07 12.80
N SER A 66 -7.41 0.81 12.44
CA SER A 66 -8.35 0.01 11.63
C SER A 66 -9.74 -0.15 12.27
N ALA A 67 -9.82 -0.05 13.60
CA ALA A 67 -11.04 -0.23 14.39
C ALA A 67 -12.16 0.80 14.10
N MET A 68 -11.86 1.93 13.44
CA MET A 68 -12.85 2.98 13.13
C MET A 68 -13.40 2.96 11.70
N MET A 69 -12.83 2.16 10.78
CA MET A 69 -13.22 2.22 9.36
C MET A 69 -14.29 1.20 8.98
N ARG A 70 -15.42 1.67 8.42
CA ARG A 70 -16.51 0.82 7.91
C ARG A 70 -16.81 1.10 6.44
N GLY A 71 -17.06 0.03 5.67
CA GLY A 71 -17.61 0.04 4.30
C GLY A 71 -17.07 1.16 3.40
N PRO A 72 -17.87 2.19 3.06
CA PRO A 72 -17.47 3.22 2.10
C PRO A 72 -16.23 4.05 2.47
N MET A 73 -15.95 4.26 3.76
CA MET A 73 -14.75 4.99 4.18
C MET A 73 -13.47 4.22 3.88
N ALA A 74 -13.50 2.89 4.06
CA ALA A 74 -12.36 2.04 3.75
C ALA A 74 -12.06 2.05 2.24
N SER A 75 -13.09 1.86 1.40
CA SER A 75 -12.95 1.95 -0.05
C SER A 75 -12.43 3.31 -0.51
N GLY A 76 -12.94 4.40 0.06
CA GLY A 76 -12.46 5.76 -0.24
C GLY A 76 -10.98 5.94 0.08
N LEU A 77 -10.54 5.48 1.26
CA LEU A 77 -9.14 5.56 1.66
C LEU A 77 -8.25 4.68 0.78
N VAL A 78 -8.64 3.44 0.49
CA VAL A 78 -7.89 2.54 -0.41
C VAL A 78 -7.70 3.21 -1.77
N ASN A 79 -8.77 3.77 -2.35
CA ASN A 79 -8.67 4.47 -3.62
C ASN A 79 -7.76 5.71 -3.54
N GLN A 80 -7.84 6.48 -2.45
CA GLN A 80 -6.94 7.61 -2.21
C GLN A 80 -5.48 7.16 -2.14
N LEU A 81 -5.16 6.17 -1.30
CA LEU A 81 -3.80 5.65 -1.16
C LEU A 81 -3.27 5.12 -2.50
N LEU A 82 -4.09 4.42 -3.29
CA LEU A 82 -3.69 3.91 -4.60
C LEU A 82 -3.39 5.05 -5.59
N THR A 83 -4.25 6.07 -5.65
CA THR A 83 -4.20 7.11 -6.69
C THR A 83 -3.31 8.30 -6.35
N THR A 84 -3.09 8.60 -5.06
CA THR A 84 -2.25 9.71 -4.62
C THR A 84 -0.85 9.28 -4.21
N SER A 85 -0.52 7.99 -4.29
CA SER A 85 0.83 7.50 -4.04
C SER A 85 1.76 7.80 -5.22
N LYS A 86 2.96 8.28 -4.89
CA LYS A 86 4.02 8.63 -5.84
C LYS A 86 4.76 7.37 -6.30
N TRP A 87 4.06 6.54 -7.05
CA TRP A 87 4.60 5.30 -7.62
C TRP A 87 5.75 5.56 -8.59
N GLY A 88 5.73 6.69 -9.30
CA GLY A 88 6.64 6.95 -10.42
C GLY A 88 6.43 5.92 -11.54
N ASP A 89 7.47 5.69 -12.34
CA ASP A 89 7.39 4.67 -13.38
C ASP A 89 7.52 3.27 -12.76
N LEU A 90 6.50 2.43 -12.95
CA LEU A 90 6.50 1.02 -12.56
C LEU A 90 6.28 0.14 -13.79
N ASP A 91 6.99 -0.98 -13.84
CA ASP A 91 6.69 -2.07 -14.78
C ASP A 91 5.54 -2.93 -14.24
N TYR A 92 5.48 -3.08 -12.91
CA TYR A 92 4.43 -3.85 -12.23
C TYR A 92 3.97 -3.15 -10.95
N LEU A 93 2.65 -3.10 -10.77
CA LEU A 93 2.01 -2.80 -9.49
C LEU A 93 1.19 -4.02 -9.07
N LEU A 94 1.60 -4.68 -7.98
CA LEU A 94 0.89 -5.82 -7.42
C LEU A 94 -0.13 -5.31 -6.42
N LEU A 95 -1.39 -5.74 -6.58
CA LEU A 95 -2.49 -5.41 -5.68
C LEU A 95 -2.76 -6.61 -4.77
N ASP A 96 -2.53 -6.45 -3.46
CA ASP A 96 -2.91 -7.42 -2.44
C ASP A 96 -4.33 -7.08 -1.97
N LEU A 97 -5.30 -7.87 -2.41
CA LEU A 97 -6.72 -7.65 -2.15
C LEU A 97 -7.16 -8.41 -0.90
N PRO A 98 -8.05 -7.85 -0.06
CA PRO A 98 -8.61 -8.58 1.06
C PRO A 98 -9.37 -9.83 0.57
N PRO A 99 -9.45 -10.90 1.37
CA PRO A 99 -10.23 -12.08 1.01
C PRO A 99 -11.73 -11.74 0.88
N GLY A 100 -12.44 -12.54 0.08
CA GLY A 100 -13.88 -12.39 -0.12
C GLY A 100 -14.24 -11.54 -1.35
N THR A 101 -15.41 -10.90 -1.32
CA THR A 101 -15.98 -10.12 -2.44
C THR A 101 -16.65 -8.83 -1.96
N GLY A 102 -16.08 -8.20 -0.92
CA GLY A 102 -16.62 -6.97 -0.33
C GLY A 102 -16.34 -5.72 -1.18
N ASP A 103 -16.78 -4.54 -0.71
CA ASP A 103 -16.76 -3.27 -1.45
C ASP A 103 -15.39 -2.88 -2.04
N ILE A 104 -14.29 -3.29 -1.41
CA ILE A 104 -12.92 -3.04 -1.91
C ILE A 104 -12.70 -3.69 -3.29
N HIS A 105 -13.30 -4.85 -3.55
CA HIS A 105 -13.24 -5.55 -4.85
C HIS A 105 -13.98 -4.80 -5.97
N LEU A 106 -14.91 -3.91 -5.61
CA LEU A 106 -15.65 -3.09 -6.57
C LEU A 106 -14.99 -1.73 -6.83
N THR A 107 -13.94 -1.41 -6.06
CA THR A 107 -13.31 -0.08 -6.05
C THR A 107 -12.06 -0.03 -6.93
N ILE A 108 -11.40 -1.18 -7.15
CA ILE A 108 -10.11 -1.30 -7.86
C ILE A 108 -10.31 -1.77 -9.30
#